data_AF-A0A226ED52-F1
#
_entry.id   AF-A0A226ED52-F1
#
_cell.length_a   1.000
_cell.length_b   1.000
_cell.length_c   1.000
_cell.angle_alpha   90.00
_cell.angle_beta   90.00
_cell.angle_gamma   90.00
#
_symmetry.space_group_name_H-M   'P 1'
#
loop_
_entity.id
_entity.type
_entity.pdbx_description
1 polymer ?
#
loop_
_entity_poly.entity_id
_entity_poly.type
_entity_poly.pdbx_seq_one_letter_code
_entity_poly.pdbx_strand_id
1 'polypeptide(L)'
;MARQQAVEVRHRMGNFARPSVFSTSLAEQTILFMKKKPDDVVKVIKLARHWNQQIRIDEKVHGRSYMVELVAAWAQKDQPVGSLFERFVRFLREMEDFSNLRIFFGHHYCKFSIPEDVWKQTPLVMDPCNPYNNLAEGITPDVIENFQSAATRSLAMIKNGLKDVEDLFFATDESDDDQEEKYDNDDVGKFDDKHGFFDGLKREYECLMPGGRYNY
;
A
#
# COMPACT_ATOMS: atom_id res chain seq x y z
N MET A 1 3.51 15.72 -23.25
CA MET A 1 3.90 14.49 -23.99
C MET A 1 3.36 13.22 -23.30
N ALA A 2 3.71 12.97 -22.02
CA ALA A 2 3.28 11.78 -21.25
C ALA A 2 1.76 11.47 -21.25
N ARG A 3 0.91 12.50 -21.14
CA ARG A 3 -0.56 12.32 -21.12
C ARG A 3 -1.12 11.79 -22.45
N GLN A 4 -0.60 12.26 -23.58
CA GLN A 4 -1.05 11.83 -24.92
C GLN A 4 -0.62 10.39 -25.19
N GLN A 5 0.61 10.05 -24.83
CA GLN A 5 1.12 8.68 -24.92
C GLN A 5 0.27 7.71 -24.07
N ALA A 6 -0.10 8.08 -22.84
CA ALA A 6 -0.93 7.23 -21.99
C ALA A 6 -2.35 7.01 -22.53
N VAL A 7 -2.94 7.99 -23.21
CA VAL A 7 -4.24 7.84 -23.87
C VAL A 7 -4.12 6.87 -25.04
N GLU A 8 -3.10 7.03 -25.87
CA GLU A 8 -2.84 6.13 -27.01
C GLU A 8 -2.59 4.69 -26.56
N VAL A 9 -1.77 4.52 -25.51
CA VAL A 9 -1.50 3.20 -24.92
C VAL A 9 -2.79 2.55 -24.44
N ARG A 10 -3.65 3.26 -23.71
CA ARG A 10 -4.97 2.73 -23.28
C ARG A 10 -5.89 2.37 -24.43
N HIS A 11 -5.90 3.17 -25.50
CA HIS A 11 -6.70 2.86 -26.68
C HIS A 11 -6.23 1.54 -27.34
N ARG A 12 -4.92 1.33 -27.44
CA ARG A 12 -4.35 0.11 -28.04
C ARG A 12 -4.50 -1.13 -27.15
N MET A 13 -4.50 -0.98 -25.83
CA MET A 13 -4.61 -2.10 -24.88
C MET A 13 -5.78 -3.05 -25.19
N GLY A 14 -6.95 -2.51 -25.54
CA GLY A 14 -8.14 -3.31 -25.83
C GLY A 14 -7.99 -4.31 -26.99
N ASN A 15 -6.94 -4.17 -27.81
CA ASN A 15 -6.66 -5.07 -28.93
C ASN A 15 -5.74 -6.24 -28.56
N PHE A 16 -5.24 -6.30 -27.32
CA PHE A 16 -4.33 -7.36 -26.87
C PHE A 16 -5.04 -8.39 -26.02
N ALA A 17 -4.55 -9.64 -26.05
CA ALA A 17 -5.12 -10.74 -25.26
C ALA A 17 -4.96 -10.55 -23.74
N ARG A 18 -3.97 -9.77 -23.29
CA ARG A 18 -3.69 -9.53 -21.86
C ARG A 18 -3.43 -8.03 -21.61
N PRO A 19 -4.44 -7.17 -21.64
CA PRO A 19 -4.27 -5.72 -21.50
C PRO A 19 -3.75 -5.29 -20.10
N SER A 20 -3.93 -6.11 -19.07
CA SER A 20 -3.43 -5.84 -17.72
C SER A 20 -1.90 -5.78 -17.62
N VAL A 21 -1.15 -6.43 -18.52
CA VAL A 21 0.34 -6.47 -18.46
C VAL A 21 1.00 -5.15 -18.87
N PHE A 22 0.25 -4.25 -19.50
CA PHE A 22 0.76 -2.97 -19.99
C PHE A 22 0.86 -1.88 -18.91
N SER A 23 0.63 -2.20 -17.64
CA SER A 23 0.74 -1.23 -16.53
C SER A 23 2.14 -0.61 -16.43
N THR A 24 3.19 -1.31 -16.87
CA THR A 24 4.56 -0.77 -16.96
C THR A 24 4.68 0.37 -17.96
N SER A 25 3.95 0.31 -19.09
CA SER A 25 3.88 1.39 -20.08
C SER A 25 3.14 2.63 -19.56
N LEU A 26 2.47 2.51 -18.41
CA LEU A 26 1.77 3.60 -17.73
C LEU A 26 2.46 4.07 -16.45
N ALA A 27 3.67 3.57 -16.15
CA ALA A 27 4.38 3.85 -14.89
C ALA A 27 4.54 5.34 -14.60
N GLU A 28 4.80 6.17 -15.61
CA GLU A 28 4.89 7.63 -15.43
C GLU A 28 3.57 8.24 -14.93
N GLN A 29 2.43 7.78 -15.47
CA GLN A 29 1.12 8.24 -15.00
C GLN A 29 0.84 7.75 -13.58
N THR A 30 1.21 6.51 -13.26
CA THR A 30 1.11 5.97 -11.90
C THR A 30 1.91 6.81 -10.90
N ILE A 31 3.16 7.16 -11.25
CA ILE A 31 4.01 8.03 -10.43
C ILE A 31 3.34 9.41 -10.26
N LEU A 32 2.86 10.02 -11.34
CA LEU A 32 2.19 11.31 -11.27
C LEU A 32 0.89 11.27 -10.46
N PHE A 33 0.14 10.18 -10.53
CA PHE A 33 -1.07 9.97 -9.73
C PHE A 33 -0.73 9.95 -8.23
N MET A 34 0.32 9.23 -7.83
CA MET A 34 0.76 9.15 -6.44
C MET A 34 1.41 10.46 -5.96
N LYS A 35 2.22 11.12 -6.80
CA LYS A 35 2.88 12.40 -6.45
C LYS A 35 1.91 13.55 -6.22
N LYS A 36 0.71 13.50 -6.80
CA LYS A 36 -0.31 14.55 -6.65
C LYS A 36 -1.16 14.42 -5.38
N LYS A 37 -0.91 13.41 -4.54
CA LYS A 37 -1.65 13.27 -3.29
C LYS A 37 -1.25 14.37 -2.29
N PRO A 38 -2.19 14.91 -1.51
CA PRO A 38 -1.88 15.83 -0.42
C PRO A 38 -0.86 15.24 0.56
N ASP A 39 -0.01 16.08 1.15
CA ASP A 39 1.09 15.64 2.02
C ASP A 39 0.62 14.80 3.22
N ASP A 40 -0.53 15.12 3.80
CA ASP A 40 -1.14 14.37 4.89
C ASP A 40 -1.63 12.98 4.45
N VAL A 41 -2.14 12.87 3.21
CA VAL A 41 -2.46 11.58 2.57
C VAL A 41 -1.19 10.79 2.28
N VAL A 42 -0.11 11.43 1.82
CA VAL A 42 1.18 10.77 1.60
C VAL A 42 1.74 10.19 2.89
N LYS A 43 1.58 10.87 4.03
CA LYS A 43 2.01 10.35 5.34
C LYS A 43 1.29 9.06 5.72
N VAL A 44 -0.04 9.00 5.56
CA VAL A 44 -0.79 7.75 5.86
C VAL A 44 -0.47 6.64 4.85
N ILE A 45 -0.23 6.96 3.58
CA ILE A 45 0.22 5.99 2.57
C ILE A 45 1.55 5.34 2.99
N LYS A 46 2.52 6.14 3.45
CA LYS A 46 3.81 5.62 3.96
C LYS A 46 3.61 4.72 5.18
N LEU A 47 2.72 5.12 6.10
CA LEU A 47 2.41 4.33 7.29
C LEU A 47 1.74 3.00 6.94
N ALA A 48 0.78 3.01 6.01
CA ALA A 48 0.13 1.82 5.49
C ALA A 48 1.10 0.87 4.79
N ARG A 49 2.03 1.42 3.98
CA ARG A 49 3.10 0.63 3.36
C ARG A 49 3.97 -0.04 4.43
N HIS A 50 4.35 0.70 5.48
CA HIS A 50 5.16 0.15 6.56
C HIS A 50 4.43 -0.93 7.34
N TRP A 51 3.16 -0.70 7.70
CA TRP A 51 2.29 -1.72 8.30
C TRP A 51 2.21 -2.98 7.44
N ASN A 52 2.03 -2.83 6.13
CA ASN A 52 1.98 -3.96 5.21
C ASN A 52 3.28 -4.78 5.17
N GLN A 53 4.45 -4.18 5.41
CA GLN A 53 5.72 -4.93 5.48
C GLN A 53 5.77 -5.91 6.66
N GLN A 54 4.93 -5.70 7.68
CA GLN A 54 4.90 -6.51 8.90
C GLN A 54 3.99 -7.74 8.79
N ILE A 55 3.16 -7.79 7.73
CA ILE A 55 2.26 -8.91 7.50
C ILE A 55 3.03 -10.01 6.76
N ARG A 56 3.19 -11.16 7.42
CA ARG A 56 3.77 -12.35 6.81
C ARG A 56 2.78 -12.90 5.78
N ILE A 57 3.21 -12.96 4.53
CA ILE A 57 2.46 -13.55 3.42
C ILE A 57 3.45 -14.35 2.61
N ASP A 58 3.31 -15.67 2.66
CA ASP A 58 4.27 -16.61 2.04
C ASP A 58 4.07 -16.68 0.51
N GLU A 59 2.91 -16.23 0.03
CA GLU A 59 2.57 -16.17 -1.38
C GLU A 59 3.04 -14.87 -2.05
N LYS A 60 3.46 -14.98 -3.32
CA LYS A 60 3.84 -13.82 -4.11
C LYS A 60 2.60 -13.07 -4.61
N VAL A 61 2.31 -11.93 -3.99
CA VAL A 61 1.24 -11.02 -4.41
C VAL A 61 1.79 -9.91 -5.31
N HIS A 62 1.43 -9.94 -6.61
CA HIS A 62 1.86 -8.92 -7.56
C HIS A 62 1.30 -7.54 -7.21
N GLY A 63 2.16 -6.52 -7.14
CA GLY A 63 1.73 -5.16 -6.86
C GLY A 63 1.22 -4.93 -5.44
N ARG A 64 1.47 -5.84 -4.48
CA ARG A 64 1.02 -5.77 -3.08
C ARG A 64 1.16 -4.39 -2.44
N SER A 65 2.37 -3.82 -2.45
CA SER A 65 2.60 -2.50 -1.84
C SER A 65 1.78 -1.42 -2.52
N TYR A 66 1.74 -1.43 -3.86
CA TYR A 66 0.97 -0.45 -4.62
C TYR A 66 -0.55 -0.58 -4.35
N MET A 67 -1.07 -1.80 -4.27
CA MET A 67 -2.46 -2.06 -3.88
C MET A 67 -2.77 -1.47 -2.50
N VAL A 68 -1.93 -1.71 -1.49
CA VAL A 68 -2.10 -1.16 -0.14
C VAL A 68 -2.04 0.37 -0.14
N GLU A 69 -1.15 0.97 -0.93
CA GLU A 69 -1.08 2.43 -1.08
C GLU A 69 -2.36 3.02 -1.68
N LEU A 70 -2.98 2.31 -2.64
CA LEU A 70 -4.26 2.70 -3.21
C LEU A 70 -5.40 2.57 -2.21
N VAL A 71 -5.44 1.51 -1.40
CA VAL A 71 -6.41 1.36 -0.30
C VAL A 71 -6.24 2.51 0.69
N ALA A 72 -5.00 2.82 1.09
CA ALA A 72 -4.72 3.94 1.99
C ALA A 72 -5.17 5.29 1.42
N ALA A 73 -4.94 5.54 0.12
CA ALA A 73 -5.41 6.74 -0.55
C ALA A 73 -6.94 6.78 -0.67
N TRP A 74 -7.58 5.65 -0.94
CA TRP A 74 -9.03 5.51 -1.05
C TRP A 74 -9.74 5.78 0.27
N ALA A 75 -9.21 5.25 1.38
CA ALA A 75 -9.72 5.44 2.72
C ALA A 75 -9.81 6.92 3.16
N GLN A 76 -9.14 7.83 2.45
CA GLN A 76 -9.17 9.27 2.73
C GLN A 76 -10.12 10.05 1.81
N LYS A 77 -10.66 9.40 0.78
CA LYS A 77 -11.52 10.04 -0.22
C LYS A 77 -12.84 10.47 0.43
N ASP A 78 -13.21 11.73 0.25
CA ASP A 78 -14.44 12.34 0.77
C ASP A 78 -14.56 12.27 2.31
N GLN A 79 -13.47 12.01 3.00
CA GLN A 79 -13.41 11.98 4.46
C GLN A 79 -13.02 13.34 5.03
N PRO A 80 -13.51 13.72 6.24
CA PRO A 80 -13.10 14.94 6.88
C PRO A 80 -11.59 14.91 7.21
N VAL A 81 -10.98 16.10 7.22
CA VAL A 81 -9.60 16.28 7.69
C VAL A 81 -9.49 15.71 9.10
N GLY A 82 -8.45 14.93 9.32
CA GLY A 82 -8.20 14.28 10.61
C GLY A 82 -6.71 14.13 10.86
N SER A 83 -6.38 13.78 12.09
CA SER A 83 -5.03 13.41 12.50
C SER A 83 -4.50 12.23 11.68
N LEU A 84 -3.18 12.07 11.62
CA LEU A 84 -2.56 10.91 10.97
C LEU A 84 -3.10 9.58 11.54
N PHE A 85 -3.38 9.56 12.84
CA PHE A 85 -3.95 8.41 13.54
C PHE A 85 -5.36 8.06 13.05
N GLU A 86 -6.28 9.02 13.00
CA GLU A 86 -7.64 8.80 12.50
C GLU A 86 -7.63 8.34 11.04
N ARG A 87 -6.74 8.93 10.22
CA ARG A 87 -6.55 8.52 8.82
C ARG A 87 -6.06 7.08 8.71
N PHE A 88 -5.13 6.68 9.58
CA PHE A 88 -4.63 5.32 9.63
C PHE A 88 -5.71 4.32 10.09
N VAL A 89 -6.53 4.68 11.08
CA VAL A 89 -7.68 3.88 11.51
C VAL A 89 -8.68 3.67 10.36
N ARG A 90 -8.95 4.70 9.54
CA ARG A 90 -9.80 4.55 8.34
C ARG A 90 -9.20 3.55 7.36
N PHE A 91 -7.90 3.63 7.10
CA PHE A 91 -7.19 2.66 6.27
C PHE A 91 -7.33 1.23 6.82
N LEU A 92 -7.11 1.02 8.12
CA LEU A 92 -7.23 -0.30 8.73
C LEU A 92 -8.66 -0.85 8.61
N ARG A 93 -9.70 -0.02 8.71
CA ARG A 93 -11.10 -0.45 8.50
C ARG A 93 -11.35 -0.94 7.07
N GLU A 94 -10.78 -0.27 6.07
CA GLU A 94 -10.84 -0.77 4.68
C GLU A 94 -10.12 -2.12 4.54
N MET A 95 -8.97 -2.30 5.22
CA MET A 95 -8.24 -3.56 5.22
C MET A 95 -8.95 -4.68 6.02
N GLU A 96 -9.68 -4.36 7.08
CA GLU A 96 -10.50 -5.31 7.85
C GLU A 96 -11.64 -5.87 6.96
N ASP A 97 -12.20 -5.05 6.07
CA ASP A 97 -13.21 -5.44 5.09
C ASP A 97 -12.63 -5.71 3.69
N PHE A 98 -11.35 -6.14 3.61
CA PHE A 98 -10.64 -6.28 2.34
C PHE A 98 -11.40 -7.14 1.32
N SER A 99 -12.04 -8.22 1.77
CA SER A 99 -12.81 -9.13 0.92
C SER A 99 -13.96 -8.45 0.16
N ASN A 100 -14.50 -7.35 0.68
CA ASN A 100 -15.62 -6.61 0.08
C ASN A 100 -15.21 -5.30 -0.61
N LEU A 101 -13.91 -4.98 -0.64
CA LEU A 101 -13.43 -3.70 -1.19
C LEU A 101 -13.78 -3.51 -2.66
N ARG A 102 -14.18 -2.28 -2.99
CA ARG A 102 -14.44 -1.84 -4.37
C ARG A 102 -13.91 -0.42 -4.60
N ILE A 103 -12.68 -0.34 -5.09
CA ILE A 103 -11.89 0.88 -5.26
C ILE A 103 -11.77 1.21 -6.75
N PHE A 104 -12.14 2.45 -7.10
CA PHE A 104 -11.99 2.98 -8.45
C PHE A 104 -11.72 4.49 -8.46
N PHE A 105 -10.63 4.89 -9.13
CA PHE A 105 -10.25 6.29 -9.28
C PHE A 105 -10.56 6.81 -10.69
N GLY A 106 -11.60 7.65 -10.82
CA GLY A 106 -12.04 8.21 -12.11
C GLY A 106 -11.18 9.33 -12.70
N HIS A 107 -9.85 9.29 -12.53
CA HIS A 107 -8.94 10.37 -12.95
C HIS A 107 -8.48 10.23 -14.41
N HIS A 108 -8.19 9.00 -14.85
CA HIS A 108 -7.58 8.74 -16.15
C HIS A 108 -8.48 7.97 -17.11
N TYR A 109 -9.54 7.35 -16.61
CA TYR A 109 -10.58 6.67 -17.37
C TYR A 109 -11.89 6.67 -16.58
N CYS A 110 -13.02 6.43 -17.26
CA CYS A 110 -14.33 6.34 -16.63
C CYS A 110 -14.71 4.88 -16.37
N LYS A 111 -15.70 4.64 -15.50
CA LYS A 111 -16.20 3.29 -15.19
C LYS A 111 -16.58 2.49 -16.44
N PHE A 112 -17.14 3.14 -17.46
CA PHE A 112 -17.54 2.50 -18.71
C PHE A 112 -16.36 1.99 -19.56
N SER A 113 -15.14 2.41 -19.25
CA SER A 113 -13.92 1.88 -19.87
C SER A 113 -13.42 0.59 -19.23
N ILE A 114 -13.99 0.17 -18.09
CA ILE A 114 -13.61 -1.05 -17.38
C ILE A 114 -14.40 -2.21 -17.99
N PRO A 115 -13.74 -3.31 -18.42
CA PRO A 115 -14.42 -4.52 -18.85
C PRO A 115 -15.40 -5.04 -17.79
N GLU A 116 -16.54 -5.56 -18.22
CA GLU A 116 -17.62 -5.99 -17.31
C GLU A 116 -17.19 -7.15 -16.41
N ASP A 117 -16.39 -8.08 -16.94
CA ASP A 117 -15.79 -9.20 -16.22
C ASP A 117 -14.85 -8.71 -15.11
N VAL A 118 -13.98 -7.75 -15.41
CA VAL A 118 -13.10 -7.10 -14.41
C VAL A 118 -13.94 -6.38 -13.35
N TRP A 119 -14.94 -5.60 -13.77
CA TRP A 119 -15.79 -4.84 -12.84
C TRP A 119 -16.56 -5.73 -11.86
N LYS A 120 -16.93 -6.96 -12.26
CA LYS A 120 -17.64 -7.93 -11.41
C LYS A 120 -16.74 -8.64 -10.40
N GLN A 121 -15.41 -8.56 -10.56
CA GLN A 121 -14.47 -9.14 -9.59
C GLN A 121 -14.61 -8.47 -8.22
N THR A 122 -14.30 -9.24 -7.18
CA THR A 122 -14.24 -8.78 -5.79
C THR A 122 -13.17 -9.62 -5.06
N PRO A 123 -12.25 -9.02 -4.28
CA PRO A 123 -12.06 -7.57 -4.13
C PRO A 123 -11.70 -6.87 -5.44
N LEU A 124 -12.11 -5.63 -5.58
CA LEU A 124 -11.83 -4.80 -6.75
C LEU A 124 -10.93 -3.64 -6.32
N VAL A 125 -9.65 -3.70 -6.67
CA VAL A 125 -8.70 -2.60 -6.49
C VAL A 125 -8.16 -2.21 -7.86
N MET A 126 -8.89 -1.33 -8.55
CA MET A 126 -8.54 -0.93 -9.90
C MET A 126 -7.27 -0.08 -9.92
N ASP A 127 -6.34 -0.40 -10.82
CA ASP A 127 -5.23 0.47 -11.16
C ASP A 127 -5.77 1.80 -11.72
N PRO A 128 -5.49 2.96 -11.09
CA PRO A 128 -5.93 4.27 -11.55
C PRO A 128 -5.55 4.62 -12.98
N CYS A 129 -4.52 3.98 -13.55
CA CYS A 129 -4.03 4.28 -14.89
C CYS A 129 -4.40 3.22 -15.93
N ASN A 130 -4.70 1.99 -15.52
CA ASN A 130 -5.01 0.86 -16.39
C ASN A 130 -6.43 0.29 -16.10
N PRO A 131 -7.43 0.52 -16.98
CA PRO A 131 -8.81 0.05 -16.73
C PRO A 131 -9.00 -1.47 -16.83
N TYR A 132 -7.97 -2.20 -17.22
CA TYR A 132 -8.00 -3.65 -17.36
C TYR A 132 -7.30 -4.39 -16.21
N ASN A 133 -6.74 -3.65 -15.24
CA ASN A 133 -5.89 -4.21 -14.20
C ASN A 133 -6.56 -4.05 -12.83
N ASN A 134 -7.19 -5.12 -12.35
CA ASN A 134 -7.55 -5.25 -10.94
C ASN A 134 -6.33 -5.80 -10.17
N LEU A 135 -5.76 -5.01 -9.27
CA LEU A 135 -4.57 -5.42 -8.51
C LEU A 135 -4.85 -6.52 -7.48
N ALA A 136 -6.12 -6.74 -7.15
CA ALA A 136 -6.54 -7.83 -6.27
C ALA A 136 -6.92 -9.12 -7.04
N GLU A 137 -6.81 -9.12 -8.37
CA GLU A 137 -7.09 -10.31 -9.17
C GLU A 137 -6.12 -11.45 -8.82
N GLY A 138 -6.67 -12.63 -8.55
CA GLY A 138 -5.89 -13.84 -8.26
C GLY A 138 -5.29 -13.90 -6.85
N ILE A 139 -5.64 -12.97 -5.95
CA ILE A 139 -5.30 -13.09 -4.53
C ILE A 139 -6.06 -14.27 -3.92
N THR A 140 -5.35 -15.14 -3.18
CA THR A 140 -5.94 -16.30 -2.51
C THR A 140 -6.73 -15.91 -1.26
N PRO A 141 -7.68 -16.75 -0.81
CA PRO A 141 -8.38 -16.54 0.45
C PRO A 141 -7.43 -16.36 1.65
N ASP A 142 -6.34 -17.13 1.72
CA ASP A 142 -5.36 -17.06 2.82
C ASP A 142 -4.66 -15.70 2.87
N VAL A 143 -4.31 -15.12 1.71
CA VAL A 143 -3.75 -13.77 1.63
C VAL A 143 -4.77 -12.72 2.08
N ILE A 144 -6.04 -12.87 1.69
CA ILE A 144 -7.13 -11.98 2.14
C ILE A 144 -7.26 -12.07 3.67
N GLU A 145 -7.31 -13.27 4.22
CA GLU A 145 -7.39 -13.51 5.66
C GLU A 145 -6.20 -12.89 6.40
N ASN A 146 -4.98 -13.02 5.87
CA ASN A 146 -3.79 -12.38 6.45
C ASN A 146 -3.93 -10.85 6.53
N PHE A 147 -4.47 -10.21 5.49
CA PHE A 147 -4.75 -8.77 5.53
C PHE A 147 -5.82 -8.40 6.56
N GLN A 148 -6.94 -9.11 6.57
CA GLN A 148 -8.08 -8.83 7.44
C GLN A 148 -7.73 -9.07 8.91
N SER A 149 -7.07 -10.19 9.21
CA SER A 149 -6.60 -10.55 10.56
C SER A 149 -5.57 -9.56 11.08
N ALA A 150 -4.59 -9.15 10.26
CA ALA A 150 -3.64 -8.12 10.63
C ALA A 150 -4.34 -6.78 10.95
N ALA A 151 -5.33 -6.38 10.15
CA ALA A 151 -6.06 -5.14 10.35
C ALA A 151 -6.92 -5.19 11.62
N THR A 152 -7.62 -6.31 11.84
CA THR A 152 -8.43 -6.59 13.03
C THR A 152 -7.58 -6.51 14.29
N ARG A 153 -6.40 -7.15 14.28
CA ARG A 153 -5.45 -7.09 15.40
C ARG A 153 -5.00 -5.66 15.69
N SER A 154 -4.59 -4.92 14.66
CA SER A 154 -4.17 -3.52 14.80
C SER A 154 -5.30 -2.63 15.36
N LEU A 155 -6.53 -2.81 14.90
CA LEU A 155 -7.71 -2.09 15.41
C LEU A 155 -8.03 -2.45 16.86
N ALA A 156 -7.90 -3.72 17.24
CA ALA A 156 -8.11 -4.19 18.60
C ALA A 156 -7.09 -3.59 19.57
N MET A 157 -5.80 -3.56 19.20
CA MET A 157 -4.74 -2.90 19.98
C MET A 157 -5.03 -1.42 20.20
N ILE A 158 -5.45 -0.72 19.15
CA ILE A 158 -5.86 0.69 19.21
C ILE A 158 -7.04 0.87 20.17
N LYS A 159 -8.08 0.04 20.06
CA LYS A 159 -9.29 0.12 20.90
C LYS A 159 -9.01 -0.15 22.37
N ASN A 160 -8.08 -1.05 22.67
CA ASN A 160 -7.72 -1.45 24.04
C ASN A 160 -6.73 -0.49 24.72
N GLY A 161 -6.43 0.65 24.08
CA GLY A 161 -5.52 1.66 24.63
C GLY A 161 -4.06 1.29 24.37
N LEU A 162 -3.68 1.33 23.09
CA LEU A 162 -2.32 1.09 22.59
C LEU A 162 -1.27 1.71 23.54
N LYS A 163 -0.44 0.85 24.13
CA LYS A 163 0.59 1.26 25.11
C LYS A 163 1.87 1.67 24.41
N ASP A 164 2.31 0.89 23.44
CA ASP A 164 3.42 1.19 22.55
C ASP A 164 2.98 1.19 21.09
N VAL A 165 3.44 2.18 20.32
CA VAL A 165 3.20 2.23 18.88
C VAL A 165 3.92 1.10 18.17
N GLU A 166 5.03 0.61 18.73
CA GLU A 166 5.78 -0.52 18.21
C GLU A 166 4.94 -1.81 18.17
N ASP A 167 4.02 -2.01 19.13
CA ASP A 167 3.12 -3.18 19.17
C ASP A 167 2.24 -3.29 17.91
N LEU A 168 2.00 -2.16 17.23
CA LEU A 168 1.22 -2.10 16.00
C LEU A 168 1.97 -2.68 14.79
N PHE A 169 3.31 -2.67 14.85
CA PHE A 169 4.19 -3.04 13.73
C PHE A 169 4.98 -4.32 14.01
N PHE A 170 5.29 -4.61 15.26
CA PHE A 170 6.01 -5.82 15.62
C PHE A 170 5.04 -6.77 16.29
N ALA A 171 4.87 -7.96 15.73
CA ALA A 171 4.27 -9.03 16.51
C ALA A 171 5.20 -9.27 17.70
N THR A 172 4.66 -9.21 18.92
CA THR A 172 5.31 -9.91 20.04
C THR A 172 5.29 -11.37 19.62
N ASP A 173 6.45 -11.90 19.21
CA ASP A 173 6.64 -13.34 19.12
C ASP A 173 6.47 -13.86 20.56
N GLU A 174 5.24 -14.13 20.99
CA GLU A 174 4.98 -15.07 22.06
C GLU A 174 5.27 -16.45 21.47
N SER A 175 6.56 -16.76 21.35
CA SER A 175 7.00 -18.13 21.17
C SER A 175 6.76 -18.85 22.49
N ASP A 176 5.63 -19.55 22.56
CA ASP A 176 5.58 -20.84 23.24
C ASP A 176 6.67 -21.72 22.61
N ASP A 177 7.85 -21.80 23.23
CA ASP A 177 8.77 -22.93 23.15
C ASP A 177 9.95 -22.70 24.12
N ASP A 178 9.79 -23.22 25.34
CA ASP A 178 10.89 -23.58 26.22
C ASP A 178 11.72 -24.69 25.54
N GLN A 179 12.70 -24.32 24.72
CA GLN A 179 13.82 -25.21 24.41
C GLN A 179 15.13 -24.47 24.64
N GLU A 180 15.67 -24.72 25.83
CA GLU A 180 16.98 -24.33 26.30
C GLU A 180 18.06 -25.10 25.51
N GLU A 181 18.33 -24.69 24.26
CA GLU A 181 19.53 -25.12 23.54
C GLU A 181 20.72 -24.28 23.98
N LYS A 182 21.48 -24.86 24.90
CA LYS A 182 22.77 -24.40 25.40
C LYS A 182 23.81 -24.44 24.27
N TYR A 183 24.07 -23.29 23.65
CA TYR A 183 25.24 -23.09 22.78
C TYR A 183 26.39 -22.47 23.58
N ASP A 184 27.55 -23.12 23.49
CA ASP A 184 28.79 -22.70 24.13
C ASP A 184 29.25 -21.33 23.60
N ASN A 185 29.49 -20.42 24.54
CA ASN A 185 30.10 -19.11 24.34
C ASN A 185 31.55 -19.27 23.91
N ASP A 186 31.88 -18.90 22.67
CA ASP A 186 33.21 -18.44 22.27
C ASP A 186 33.13 -17.76 20.90
N ASP A 187 32.58 -16.54 20.81
CA ASP A 187 33.18 -15.48 19.97
C ASP A 187 32.60 -14.10 20.30
N VAL A 188 33.45 -13.21 20.82
CA VAL A 188 33.10 -11.83 21.19
C VAL A 188 33.36 -10.93 19.99
N GLY A 189 32.33 -10.73 19.16
CA GLY A 189 32.29 -9.74 18.08
C GLY A 189 31.40 -8.54 18.45
N LYS A 190 32.03 -7.38 18.60
CA LYS A 190 31.44 -6.12 19.11
C LYS A 190 30.18 -5.64 18.37
N PHE A 191 29.22 -5.18 19.18
CA PHE A 191 28.12 -4.27 18.83
C PHE A 191 28.64 -2.99 18.15
N ASP A 192 27.93 -2.53 17.11
CA ASP A 192 27.92 -1.13 16.70
C ASP A 192 26.51 -0.67 16.32
N ASP A 193 26.26 0.60 16.64
CA ASP A 193 24.98 1.18 17.01
C ASP A 193 23.94 1.38 15.90
N LYS A 194 22.68 1.19 16.30
CA LYS A 194 21.47 1.52 15.55
C LYS A 194 21.22 3.03 15.56
N HIS A 195 21.75 3.79 14.60
CA HIS A 195 21.23 5.12 14.23
C HIS A 195 21.42 5.38 12.73
N GLY A 196 20.37 5.17 11.92
CA GLY A 196 20.47 5.45 10.47
C GLY A 196 19.15 5.50 9.70
N PHE A 197 18.03 5.03 10.26
CA PHE A 197 16.77 4.95 9.51
C PHE A 197 16.17 6.33 9.19
N PHE A 198 16.25 7.28 10.14
CA PHE A 198 15.73 8.65 9.93
C PHE A 198 16.63 9.52 9.03
N ASP A 199 17.93 9.25 8.97
CA ASP A 199 18.89 10.01 8.15
C ASP A 199 18.90 9.60 6.67
N GLY A 200 18.51 8.36 6.36
CA GLY A 200 18.34 7.89 4.97
C GLY A 200 17.17 8.58 4.27
N LEU A 201 16.05 8.75 4.97
CA LEU A 201 14.86 9.44 4.47
C LEU A 201 15.05 10.94 4.27
N LYS A 202 16.02 11.57 4.95
CA LYS A 202 16.32 13.00 4.76
C LYS A 202 17.21 13.24 3.53
N ARG A 203 18.15 12.34 3.25
CA ARG A 203 19.09 12.43 2.11
C ARG A 203 18.45 12.24 0.73
N GLU A 204 17.40 11.43 0.61
CA GLU A 204 16.66 11.30 -0.65
C GLU A 204 15.80 12.54 -0.98
N TYR A 205 15.45 13.36 0.01
CA TYR A 205 14.58 14.54 -0.18
C TYR A 205 15.35 15.80 -0.59
N GLU A 206 16.62 15.96 -0.19
CA GLU A 206 17.43 17.15 -0.54
C GLU A 206 17.99 17.09 -1.98
N CYS A 207 18.05 15.91 -2.60
CA CYS A 207 18.61 15.74 -3.95
C CYS A 207 17.64 16.04 -5.12
N LEU A 208 16.34 16.26 -4.85
CA LEU A 208 15.31 16.27 -5.90
C LEU A 208 14.56 17.60 -6.11
N MET A 209 15.01 18.71 -5.52
CA MET A 209 14.33 20.00 -5.65
C MET A 209 15.27 21.12 -6.13
N PRO A 210 15.36 21.44 -7.43
CA PRO A 210 15.69 22.79 -7.86
C PRO A 210 14.47 23.69 -7.58
N GLY A 211 14.68 24.72 -6.77
CA GLY A 211 13.64 25.61 -6.27
C GLY A 211 12.76 26.20 -7.37
N GLY A 212 11.45 26.05 -7.21
CA GLY A 212 10.44 26.71 -8.02
C GLY A 212 9.18 26.92 -7.19
N ARG A 213 8.94 28.18 -6.81
CA ARG A 213 7.72 28.62 -6.10
C ARG A 213 6.49 28.33 -6.99
N TYR A 214 5.45 27.72 -6.42
CA TYR A 214 4.12 27.69 -7.04
C TYR A 214 3.13 28.40 -6.13
N ASN A 215 2.44 29.39 -6.71
CA ASN A 215 1.18 29.91 -6.20
C ASN A 215 0.06 28.94 -6.60
N TYR A 216 -0.77 28.63 -5.59
CA TYR A 216 -2.09 27.96 -5.54
C TYR A 216 -2.60 27.21 -6.77
#